data_AF-A0A943SRF0-F1
#
_entry.id   AF-A0A943SRF0-F1
#
_cell.length_a   1.000
_cell.length_b   1.000
_cell.length_c   1.000
_cell.angle_alpha   90.00
_cell.angle_beta   90.00
_cell.angle_gamma   90.00
#
_symmetry.space_group_name_H-M   'P 1'
#
loop_
_entity.id
_entity.type
_entity.pdbx_description
1 polymer ?
#
loop_
_entity_poly.entity_id
_entity_poly.type
_entity_poly.pdbx_seq_one_letter_code
_entity_poly.pdbx_strand_id
1 'polypeptide(L)'
;MKKFKKILTTLALVPTLFLPNFAFAQEDTSPAVTEIKVEESVSNNAENQNTLDKKIEESKEIKSKEKTPKIKSPSFSPWASVDLNDVQFMGLYPASSFFEGKDFRKAITLEDANTAYKLAKEKIESRGLKTGGDFTFKDLTRLETLESISKLLNDDKFAVKNLKESKIFFGQEDEEYLNSKIPLEEVLALYNRATKKTLQDNDKVAKGFFYEIENKNNKVYMLGSIHIGKSSMYPIDQNIINSLKDSDKIFMEIDLTNQEKLKEMQEKMYYKDGGSLKNDLGEELFARVANIFKDFGMTEDQVNKLKPWAIYNSLSVDPKGEVATATYGIESYFLALSLLNNLELGELESVDFQSDLLSNFDKESYISMIKNLTDEIEKNGYKNINAGLNEMLSAWEVGNKDKMISLLSSDGDEASEKFNETLLSERDKNMAKKIDAMLKEDGENTYFILIGAAHLVPENSVTGILKNMGYEVLEK
;
A
#
# COMPACT_ATOMS: atom_id res chain seq x y z
N MET A 1 -21.00 -1.89 20.71
CA MET A 1 -19.69 -1.21 20.80
C MET A 1 -18.55 -2.12 21.29
N LYS A 2 -18.57 -2.73 22.50
CA LYS A 2 -17.48 -3.64 22.92
C LYS A 2 -17.30 -4.87 22.03
N LYS A 3 -18.37 -5.43 21.46
CA LYS A 3 -18.34 -6.53 20.45
C LYS A 3 -17.75 -6.16 19.07
N PHE A 4 -17.55 -4.87 18.81
CA PHE A 4 -17.38 -4.36 17.45
C PHE A 4 -15.97 -3.81 17.19
N LYS A 5 -15.26 -3.35 18.22
CA LYS A 5 -13.80 -3.17 18.16
C LYS A 5 -13.06 -4.48 17.85
N LYS A 6 -13.73 -5.62 18.06
CA LYS A 6 -13.22 -7.00 18.05
C LYS A 6 -12.93 -7.59 16.67
N ILE A 7 -13.70 -7.17 15.66
CA ILE A 7 -13.55 -7.64 14.27
C ILE A 7 -12.35 -6.94 13.61
N LEU A 8 -11.99 -5.77 14.11
CA LEU A 8 -11.07 -4.87 13.44
C LEU A 8 -9.60 -5.27 13.55
N THR A 9 -9.26 -6.00 14.61
CA THR A 9 -7.90 -6.36 14.94
C THR A 9 -7.31 -7.37 13.96
N THR A 10 -8.10 -8.37 13.60
CA THR A 10 -7.78 -9.44 12.65
C THR A 10 -7.70 -8.93 11.21
N LEU A 11 -8.48 -7.90 10.91
CA LEU A 11 -8.60 -7.19 9.65
C LEU A 11 -7.30 -6.55 9.15
N ALA A 12 -6.45 -6.14 10.08
CA ALA A 12 -5.18 -5.46 9.82
C ALA A 12 -3.96 -6.37 9.87
N LEU A 13 -4.14 -7.59 10.37
CA LEU A 13 -3.10 -8.60 10.60
C LEU A 13 -2.89 -9.53 9.41
N VAL A 14 -3.80 -9.50 8.44
CA VAL A 14 -3.80 -10.42 7.32
C VAL A 14 -3.58 -9.61 6.03
N PRO A 15 -2.44 -9.80 5.34
CA PRO A 15 -2.14 -9.16 4.07
C PRO A 15 -3.32 -9.16 3.09
N THR A 16 -3.59 -8.04 2.42
CA THR A 16 -4.64 -7.96 1.39
C THR A 16 -4.38 -8.85 0.18
N LEU A 17 -3.17 -9.40 0.06
CA LEU A 17 -2.85 -10.53 -0.83
C LEU A 17 -3.70 -11.77 -0.57
N PHE A 18 -4.34 -11.83 0.59
CA PHE A 18 -5.22 -12.91 1.01
C PHE A 18 -6.68 -12.70 0.63
N LEU A 19 -6.99 -11.61 -0.07
CA LEU A 19 -8.25 -11.46 -0.79
C LEU A 19 -8.13 -12.23 -2.11
N PRO A 20 -9.08 -13.13 -2.44
CA PRO A 20 -9.21 -13.63 -3.79
C PRO A 20 -9.30 -12.44 -4.75
N ASN A 21 -8.74 -12.60 -5.95
CA ASN A 21 -8.75 -11.57 -6.97
C ASN A 21 -10.19 -11.36 -7.46
N PHE A 22 -10.97 -10.58 -6.70
CA PHE A 22 -12.35 -10.25 -7.03
C PHE A 22 -12.28 -9.17 -8.11
N ALA A 23 -12.88 -9.46 -9.26
CA ALA A 23 -13.25 -8.41 -10.19
C ALA A 23 -14.35 -7.59 -9.48
N PHE A 24 -13.95 -6.59 -8.68
CA PHE A 24 -14.89 -5.66 -8.10
C PHE A 24 -15.71 -5.07 -9.25
N ALA A 25 -17.04 -5.11 -9.15
CA ALA A 25 -17.93 -4.53 -10.15
C ALA A 25 -17.96 -2.99 -10.01
N GLN A 26 -16.80 -2.36 -10.12
CA GLN A 26 -16.54 -0.96 -10.46
C GLN A 26 -15.21 -0.95 -11.22
N GLU A 27 -15.15 -0.23 -12.33
CA GLU A 27 -14.03 -0.17 -13.30
C GLU A 27 -12.67 -0.60 -12.70
N ASP A 28 -12.10 -1.68 -13.28
CA ASP A 28 -10.78 -2.23 -12.98
C ASP A 28 -9.73 -1.12 -12.75
N THR A 29 -9.52 -0.75 -11.48
CA THR A 29 -8.63 0.34 -11.06
C THR A 29 -7.68 -0.08 -9.94
N SER A 30 -7.56 -1.37 -9.66
CA SER A 30 -6.48 -1.87 -8.80
C SER A 30 -5.22 -2.09 -9.64
N PRO A 31 -4.11 -1.37 -9.36
CA PRO A 31 -2.87 -1.59 -10.10
C PRO A 31 -2.31 -2.96 -9.75
N ALA A 32 -2.20 -3.83 -10.76
CA ALA A 32 -1.21 -4.90 -10.71
C ALA A 32 0.18 -4.24 -10.65
N VAL A 33 1.04 -4.69 -9.75
CA VAL A 33 2.46 -4.28 -9.72
C VAL A 33 3.08 -4.75 -11.04
N THR A 34 3.10 -3.88 -12.04
CA THR A 34 3.76 -4.13 -13.32
C THR A 34 5.21 -3.73 -13.21
N GLU A 35 6.10 -4.67 -13.59
CA GLU A 35 7.52 -4.42 -13.77
C GLU A 35 7.73 -3.16 -14.63
N ILE A 36 8.42 -2.17 -14.06
CA ILE A 36 8.95 -1.04 -14.82
C ILE A 36 10.11 -1.59 -15.66
N LYS A 37 9.81 -2.00 -16.90
CA LYS A 37 10.86 -2.31 -17.86
C LYS A 37 11.53 -1.01 -18.30
N VAL A 38 12.76 -0.80 -17.82
CA VAL A 38 13.69 0.15 -18.42
C VAL A 38 14.16 -0.48 -19.74
N GLU A 39 13.70 0.05 -20.87
CA GLU A 39 14.17 -0.40 -22.19
C GLU A 39 15.59 0.12 -22.44
N GLU A 40 16.58 -0.77 -22.36
CA GLU A 40 17.88 -0.58 -23.01
C GLU A 40 17.76 -0.98 -24.48
N SER A 41 18.08 -0.05 -25.37
CA SER A 41 18.10 -0.25 -26.81
C SER A 41 19.33 -1.04 -27.26
N VAL A 42 19.16 -2.25 -27.81
CA VAL A 42 20.20 -2.93 -28.60
C VAL A 42 19.61 -3.49 -29.90
N SER A 43 20.34 -3.25 -30.99
CA SER A 43 19.98 -3.42 -32.39
C SER A 43 19.96 -4.86 -32.93
N ASN A 44 19.10 -5.06 -33.94
CA ASN A 44 18.83 -6.23 -34.80
C ASN A 44 20.02 -7.03 -35.38
N ASN A 45 19.80 -8.33 -35.64
CA ASN A 45 19.84 -8.92 -37.00
C ASN A 45 19.37 -10.41 -37.08
N ALA A 46 18.46 -10.67 -38.03
CA ALA A 46 18.29 -11.79 -39.01
C ALA A 46 18.72 -13.25 -38.64
N GLU A 47 18.08 -14.36 -39.07
CA GLU A 47 17.25 -14.69 -40.25
C GLU A 47 16.66 -16.13 -40.14
N ASN A 48 15.45 -16.32 -40.68
CA ASN A 48 14.80 -17.53 -41.26
C ASN A 48 15.16 -18.97 -40.82
N GLN A 49 14.14 -19.73 -40.37
CA GLN A 49 13.62 -20.90 -41.11
C GLN A 49 12.37 -21.55 -40.48
N ASN A 50 11.47 -21.99 -41.37
CA ASN A 50 10.61 -23.20 -41.33
C ASN A 50 9.08 -23.02 -41.21
N THR A 51 8.40 -23.51 -42.24
CA THR A 51 7.03 -23.17 -42.68
C THR A 51 5.96 -24.17 -42.25
N LEU A 52 6.19 -24.93 -41.17
CA LEU A 52 5.22 -25.86 -40.60
C LEU A 52 4.58 -25.33 -39.30
N ASP A 53 5.30 -24.52 -38.53
CA ASP A 53 4.81 -23.89 -37.29
C ASP A 53 3.75 -22.81 -37.55
N LYS A 54 3.82 -22.17 -38.72
CA LYS A 54 2.89 -21.10 -39.14
C LYS A 54 1.43 -21.58 -39.29
N LYS A 55 1.22 -22.86 -39.63
CA LYS A 55 -0.13 -23.44 -39.75
C LYS A 55 -0.70 -23.91 -38.40
N ILE A 56 0.15 -24.17 -37.41
CA ILE A 56 -0.28 -24.47 -36.04
C ILE A 56 -0.57 -23.16 -35.29
N GLU A 57 0.20 -22.10 -35.54
CA GLU A 57 -0.07 -20.75 -35.04
C GLU A 57 -1.40 -20.16 -35.55
N GLU A 58 -1.71 -20.28 -36.84
CA GLU A 58 -2.98 -19.77 -37.40
C GLU A 58 -4.22 -20.46 -36.79
N SER A 59 -4.08 -21.72 -36.33
CA SER A 59 -5.17 -22.43 -35.63
C SER A 59 -5.33 -22.05 -34.15
N LYS A 60 -4.27 -21.54 -33.52
CA LYS A 60 -4.28 -20.98 -32.16
C LYS A 60 -4.73 -19.51 -32.14
N GLU A 61 -4.41 -18.73 -33.17
CA GLU A 61 -4.84 -17.32 -33.32
C GLU A 61 -6.37 -17.15 -33.47
N ILE A 62 -7.08 -18.16 -33.98
CA ILE A 62 -8.54 -18.07 -34.15
C ILE A 62 -9.29 -18.30 -32.82
N LYS A 63 -8.67 -18.94 -31.82
CA LYS A 63 -9.27 -19.14 -30.49
C LYS A 63 -8.81 -18.16 -29.40
N SER A 64 -7.87 -17.25 -29.69
CA SER A 64 -7.40 -16.23 -28.74
C SER A 64 -7.91 -14.80 -29.03
N LYS A 65 -8.95 -14.64 -29.86
CA LYS A 65 -9.61 -13.35 -30.10
C LYS A 65 -10.73 -13.06 -29.09
N GLU A 66 -10.51 -13.33 -27.82
CA GLU A 66 -11.01 -12.41 -26.81
C GLU A 66 -9.88 -11.42 -26.56
N LYS A 67 -9.94 -10.26 -27.23
CA LYS A 67 -9.02 -9.16 -26.96
C LYS A 67 -9.30 -8.66 -25.55
N THR A 68 -8.59 -9.21 -24.57
CA THR A 68 -8.36 -8.48 -23.32
C THR A 68 -7.73 -7.15 -23.71
N PRO A 69 -8.28 -5.99 -23.30
CA PRO A 69 -7.69 -4.69 -23.62
C PRO A 69 -6.24 -4.69 -23.12
N LYS A 70 -5.26 -4.44 -24.00
CA LYS A 70 -3.89 -4.17 -23.56
C LYS A 70 -3.92 -2.83 -22.83
N ILE A 71 -3.90 -2.86 -21.50
CA ILE A 71 -3.70 -1.68 -20.66
C ILE A 71 -2.35 -1.07 -21.09
N LYS A 72 -2.37 0.17 -21.58
CA LYS A 72 -1.14 0.88 -21.93
C LYS A 72 -0.52 1.41 -20.65
N SER A 73 0.75 1.09 -20.39
CA SER A 73 1.47 1.67 -19.26
C SER A 73 1.60 3.19 -19.42
N PRO A 74 1.51 3.97 -18.34
CA PRO A 74 1.84 5.39 -18.39
C PRO A 74 3.30 5.61 -18.78
N SER A 75 3.61 6.75 -19.40
CA SER A 75 4.99 7.14 -19.71
C SER A 75 5.37 8.44 -19.02
N PHE A 76 6.46 8.41 -18.28
CA PHE A 76 7.06 9.53 -17.57
C PHE A 76 8.58 9.43 -17.61
N SER A 77 9.26 10.54 -17.36
CA SER A 77 10.72 10.57 -17.30
C SER A 77 11.24 9.91 -16.02
N PRO A 78 12.40 9.21 -16.05
CA PRO A 78 12.97 8.56 -14.86
C PRO A 78 13.15 9.49 -13.65
N TRP A 79 13.51 10.75 -13.89
CA TRP A 79 13.70 11.76 -12.84
C TRP A 79 12.40 12.06 -12.06
N ALA A 80 11.24 11.85 -12.67
CA ALA A 80 9.94 12.17 -12.07
C ALA A 80 9.35 10.99 -11.27
N SER A 81 9.91 9.79 -11.39
CA SER A 81 9.33 8.54 -10.86
C SER A 81 9.01 8.59 -9.37
N VAL A 82 9.95 9.07 -8.53
CA VAL A 82 9.76 9.18 -7.08
C VAL A 82 8.68 10.20 -6.72
N ASP A 83 8.67 11.36 -7.38
CA ASP A 83 7.66 12.38 -7.15
C ASP A 83 6.27 11.91 -7.59
N LEU A 84 6.17 11.23 -8.74
CA LEU A 84 4.92 10.69 -9.26
C LEU A 84 4.38 9.56 -8.38
N ASN A 85 5.25 8.74 -7.79
CA ASN A 85 4.87 7.80 -6.74
C ASN A 85 4.23 8.53 -5.56
N ASP A 86 4.91 9.55 -5.00
CA ASP A 86 4.35 10.33 -3.90
C ASP A 86 3.03 11.03 -4.29
N VAL A 87 2.89 11.56 -5.51
CA VAL A 87 1.65 12.18 -6.03
C VAL A 87 0.47 11.21 -5.95
N GLN A 88 0.67 9.97 -6.37
CA GLN A 88 -0.34 8.92 -6.30
C GLN A 88 -0.77 8.68 -4.85
N PHE A 89 0.18 8.39 -3.95
CA PHE A 89 -0.12 8.07 -2.56
C PHE A 89 -0.67 9.27 -1.77
N MET A 90 -0.21 10.48 -2.08
CA MET A 90 -0.71 11.71 -1.46
C MET A 90 -2.09 12.11 -1.98
N GLY A 91 -2.56 11.53 -3.09
CA GLY A 91 -3.84 11.89 -3.72
C GLY A 91 -3.80 13.27 -4.36
N LEU A 92 -2.65 13.68 -4.91
CA LEU A 92 -2.46 14.97 -5.57
C LEU A 92 -2.88 14.95 -7.05
N TYR A 93 -3.34 13.80 -7.53
CA TYR A 93 -3.87 13.61 -8.87
C TYR A 93 -4.89 12.46 -8.88
N PRO A 94 -5.93 12.48 -9.74
CA PRO A 94 -6.93 11.41 -9.78
C PRO A 94 -6.33 10.04 -10.10
N ALA A 95 -6.70 9.02 -9.33
CA ALA A 95 -6.14 7.68 -9.45
C ALA A 95 -6.48 6.99 -10.79
N SER A 96 -7.72 7.16 -11.29
CA SER A 96 -8.15 6.59 -12.59
C SER A 96 -7.28 7.10 -13.74
N SER A 97 -7.06 8.41 -13.79
CA SER A 97 -6.28 9.05 -14.87
C SER A 97 -4.77 8.77 -14.82
N PHE A 98 -4.23 8.27 -13.70
CA PHE A 98 -2.79 8.06 -13.55
C PHE A 98 -2.32 6.82 -14.34
N PHE A 99 -3.16 5.80 -14.49
CA PHE A 99 -2.79 4.51 -15.08
C PHE A 99 -3.36 4.25 -16.48
N GLU A 100 -4.14 5.17 -17.05
CA GLU A 100 -4.78 5.04 -18.37
C GLU A 100 -3.84 5.34 -19.55
N GLY A 101 -2.59 4.87 -19.52
CA GLY A 101 -1.64 5.06 -20.63
C GLY A 101 -1.31 6.52 -20.94
N LYS A 102 -1.43 7.38 -19.92
CA LYS A 102 -1.17 8.82 -20.02
C LYS A 102 0.33 9.07 -20.22
N ASP A 103 0.64 10.00 -21.13
CA ASP A 103 2.01 10.47 -21.35
C ASP A 103 2.24 11.75 -20.55
N PHE A 104 2.85 11.61 -19.39
CA PHE A 104 3.09 12.71 -18.45
C PHE A 104 4.12 13.72 -18.94
N ARG A 105 4.89 13.38 -19.99
CA ARG A 105 5.88 14.28 -20.61
C ARG A 105 5.25 15.33 -21.52
N LYS A 106 3.97 15.19 -21.83
CA LYS A 106 3.22 16.17 -22.63
C LYS A 106 2.89 17.40 -21.82
N ALA A 107 2.74 18.52 -22.52
CA ALA A 107 2.27 19.77 -21.94
C ALA A 107 0.96 19.56 -21.17
N ILE A 108 0.88 20.17 -19.99
CA ILE A 108 -0.29 20.06 -19.12
C ILE A 108 -1.54 20.70 -19.75
N THR A 109 -2.71 20.19 -19.41
CA THR A 109 -4.00 20.80 -19.77
C THR A 109 -4.50 21.75 -18.66
N LEU A 110 -5.42 22.65 -19.00
CA LEU A 110 -6.03 23.54 -17.99
C LEU A 110 -6.77 22.76 -16.90
N GLU A 111 -7.42 21.65 -17.26
CA GLU A 111 -8.11 20.77 -16.32
C GLU A 111 -7.13 20.11 -15.35
N ASP A 112 -6.03 19.56 -15.86
CA ASP A 112 -4.99 18.95 -15.04
C ASP A 112 -4.36 19.96 -14.07
N ALA A 113 -4.06 21.18 -14.54
CA ALA A 113 -3.47 22.23 -13.72
C ALA A 113 -4.39 22.67 -12.57
N ASN A 114 -5.67 22.90 -12.87
CA ASN A 114 -6.68 23.23 -11.86
C ASN A 114 -6.87 22.09 -10.85
N THR A 115 -6.88 20.84 -11.32
CA THR A 115 -7.04 19.66 -10.48
C THR A 115 -5.87 19.49 -9.54
N ALA A 116 -4.63 19.55 -10.04
CA ALA A 116 -3.42 19.44 -9.22
C ALA A 116 -3.34 20.54 -8.15
N TYR A 117 -3.63 21.80 -8.52
CA TYR A 117 -3.67 22.91 -7.57
C TYR A 117 -4.72 22.68 -6.48
N LYS A 118 -5.94 22.31 -6.87
CA LYS A 118 -7.05 22.06 -5.94
C LYS A 118 -6.71 20.95 -4.95
N LEU A 119 -6.22 19.80 -5.43
CA LEU A 119 -5.89 18.66 -4.57
C LEU A 119 -4.72 18.97 -3.63
N ALA A 120 -3.69 19.69 -4.10
CA ALA A 120 -2.60 20.16 -3.24
C ALA A 120 -3.09 21.12 -2.14
N LYS A 121 -3.98 22.06 -2.50
CA LYS A 121 -4.62 22.97 -1.55
C LYS A 121 -5.43 22.21 -0.50
N GLU A 122 -6.35 21.34 -0.93
CA GLU A 122 -7.19 20.54 -0.05
C GLU A 122 -6.34 19.65 0.88
N LYS A 123 -5.23 19.10 0.37
CA LYS A 123 -4.28 18.30 1.16
C LYS A 123 -3.66 19.10 2.30
N ILE A 124 -3.16 20.31 2.02
CA ILE A 124 -2.59 21.21 3.03
C ILE A 124 -3.66 21.63 4.05
N GLU A 125 -4.83 22.05 3.58
CA GLU A 125 -5.93 22.54 4.42
C GLU A 125 -6.53 21.45 5.30
N SER A 126 -6.59 20.20 4.81
CA SER A 126 -7.06 19.05 5.60
C SER A 126 -6.23 18.79 6.86
N ARG A 127 -4.99 19.29 6.92
CA ARG A 127 -4.09 19.22 8.09
C ARG A 127 -4.14 20.48 8.97
N GLY A 128 -5.10 21.37 8.72
CA GLY A 128 -5.33 22.58 9.51
C GLY A 128 -4.40 23.75 9.17
N LEU A 129 -3.67 23.67 8.06
CA LEU A 129 -2.81 24.75 7.57
C LEU A 129 -3.59 25.68 6.63
N LYS A 130 -3.20 26.95 6.57
CA LYS A 130 -3.81 27.92 5.65
C LYS A 130 -3.02 27.99 4.35
N THR A 131 -3.74 28.10 3.23
CA THR A 131 -3.17 28.38 1.91
C THR A 131 -3.53 29.81 1.47
N GLY A 132 -2.93 30.30 0.39
CA GLY A 132 -3.24 31.63 -0.14
C GLY A 132 -4.54 31.74 -0.93
N GLY A 133 -5.37 30.69 -1.00
CA GLY A 133 -6.69 30.70 -1.65
C GLY A 133 -6.68 30.11 -3.05
N ASP A 134 -7.57 30.59 -3.93
CA ASP A 134 -7.72 30.08 -5.29
C ASP A 134 -6.73 30.73 -6.26
N PHE A 135 -6.41 30.01 -7.34
CA PHE A 135 -5.54 30.47 -8.43
C PHE A 135 -6.21 30.22 -9.78
N THR A 136 -5.96 31.08 -10.78
CA THR A 136 -6.54 30.95 -12.13
C THR A 136 -5.43 30.90 -13.17
N PHE A 137 -5.27 29.74 -13.79
CA PHE A 137 -4.30 29.53 -14.88
C PHE A 137 -4.77 30.11 -16.21
N LYS A 138 -3.82 30.58 -17.01
CA LYS A 138 -4.01 31.13 -18.36
C LYS A 138 -3.01 30.54 -19.34
N ASP A 139 -1.74 30.61 -19.00
CA ASP A 139 -0.64 30.41 -19.94
C ASP A 139 0.00 29.03 -19.81
N LEU A 140 -0.23 28.29 -18.71
CA LEU A 140 0.29 26.95 -18.45
C LEU A 140 1.80 26.86 -18.69
N THR A 141 2.52 27.87 -18.22
CA THR A 141 3.97 27.97 -18.28
C THR A 141 4.60 27.48 -16.98
N ARG A 142 5.91 27.27 -17.00
CA ARG A 142 6.67 26.98 -15.77
C ARG A 142 6.55 28.14 -14.79
N LEU A 143 6.71 29.38 -15.25
CA LEU A 143 6.61 30.57 -14.42
C LEU A 143 5.24 30.67 -13.72
N GLU A 144 4.14 30.53 -14.46
CA GLU A 144 2.79 30.60 -13.89
C GLU A 144 2.55 29.49 -12.85
N THR A 145 3.12 28.30 -13.07
CA THR A 145 3.07 27.19 -12.08
C THR A 145 3.87 27.49 -10.82
N LEU A 146 5.03 28.17 -10.93
CA LEU A 146 5.81 28.58 -9.76
C LEU A 146 5.10 29.70 -8.99
N GLU A 147 4.45 30.64 -9.67
CA GLU A 147 3.61 31.68 -9.08
C GLU A 147 2.40 31.07 -8.34
N SER A 148 1.74 30.08 -8.93
CA SER A 148 0.64 29.37 -8.28
C SER A 148 1.10 28.63 -7.04
N ILE A 149 2.30 28.05 -7.03
CA ILE A 149 2.88 27.42 -5.84
C ILE A 149 3.17 28.47 -4.76
N SER A 150 3.72 29.64 -5.10
CA SER A 150 3.88 30.73 -4.12
C SER A 150 2.56 31.11 -3.47
N LYS A 151 1.50 31.19 -4.29
CA LYS A 151 0.14 31.44 -3.82
C LYS A 151 -0.37 30.32 -2.91
N LEU A 152 -0.20 29.06 -3.31
CA LEU A 152 -0.55 27.88 -2.52
C LEU A 152 0.10 27.92 -1.13
N LEU A 153 1.38 28.26 -1.08
CA LEU A 153 2.19 28.35 0.14
C LEU A 153 1.89 29.60 0.99
N ASN A 154 0.99 30.47 0.55
CA ASN A 154 0.71 31.76 1.18
C ASN A 154 1.98 32.61 1.37
N ASP A 155 2.89 32.56 0.38
CA ASP A 155 4.09 33.38 0.32
C ASP A 155 3.84 34.61 -0.57
N ASP A 156 3.66 35.75 0.09
CA ASP A 156 3.41 37.05 -0.54
C ASP A 156 4.65 37.61 -1.28
N LYS A 157 5.82 36.99 -1.13
CA LYS A 157 7.09 37.41 -1.75
C LYS A 157 7.59 36.36 -2.73
N PHE A 158 6.84 36.16 -3.81
CA PHE A 158 7.26 35.26 -4.87
C PHE A 158 8.64 35.63 -5.42
N ALA A 159 9.56 34.67 -5.33
CA ALA A 159 10.81 34.68 -6.07
C ALA A 159 11.19 33.23 -6.41
N VAL A 160 11.54 32.96 -7.67
CA VAL A 160 11.98 31.63 -8.11
C VAL A 160 13.13 31.11 -7.24
N LYS A 161 14.04 32.01 -6.83
CA LYS A 161 15.13 31.72 -5.91
C LYS A 161 14.65 31.10 -4.58
N ASN A 162 13.55 31.58 -3.99
CA ASN A 162 13.01 31.04 -2.73
C ASN A 162 12.55 29.58 -2.90
N LEU A 163 11.93 29.24 -4.04
CA LEU A 163 11.49 27.89 -4.36
C LEU A 163 12.67 26.94 -4.62
N LYS A 164 13.79 27.45 -5.16
CA LYS A 164 15.04 26.69 -5.33
C LYS A 164 15.74 26.45 -4.01
N GLU A 165 15.86 27.46 -3.16
CA GLU A 165 16.40 27.34 -1.80
C GLU A 165 15.57 26.36 -0.95
N SER A 166 14.25 26.35 -1.19
CA SER A 166 13.31 25.39 -0.58
C SER A 166 13.35 23.99 -1.19
N LYS A 167 14.18 23.74 -2.21
CA LYS A 167 14.29 22.46 -2.95
C LYS A 167 12.97 21.99 -3.58
N ILE A 168 12.07 22.92 -3.91
CA ILE A 168 10.83 22.63 -4.64
C ILE A 168 11.12 22.61 -6.14
N PHE A 169 11.83 23.63 -6.63
CA PHE A 169 12.18 23.79 -8.03
C PHE A 169 13.68 23.60 -8.25
N PHE A 170 14.06 22.86 -9.29
CA PHE A 170 15.46 22.61 -9.65
C PHE A 170 15.81 23.09 -11.07
N GLY A 171 14.86 23.72 -11.76
CA GLY A 171 15.03 24.16 -13.14
C GLY A 171 15.88 25.42 -13.32
N GLN A 172 16.05 25.81 -14.58
CA GLN A 172 16.76 27.02 -14.98
C GLN A 172 15.93 28.28 -14.67
N GLU A 173 16.60 29.43 -14.59
CA GLU A 173 15.98 30.73 -14.27
C GLU A 173 15.91 31.67 -15.49
N ASP A 174 16.32 31.20 -16.67
CA ASP A 174 16.23 32.02 -17.87
C ASP A 174 14.79 32.16 -18.36
N GLU A 175 14.55 33.26 -19.05
CA GLU A 175 13.23 33.69 -19.49
C GLU A 175 12.60 32.72 -20.51
N GLU A 176 13.40 32.10 -21.38
CA GLU A 176 12.92 31.14 -22.37
C GLU A 176 12.41 29.86 -21.70
N TYR A 177 13.21 29.29 -20.78
CA TYR A 177 12.82 28.12 -20.02
C TYR A 177 11.57 28.37 -19.18
N LEU A 178 11.52 29.49 -18.44
CA LEU A 178 10.39 29.81 -17.56
C LEU A 178 9.07 30.09 -18.31
N ASN A 179 9.14 30.69 -19.50
CA ASN A 179 7.95 30.99 -20.31
C ASN A 179 7.49 29.83 -21.22
N SER A 180 8.26 28.75 -21.29
CA SER A 180 7.87 27.56 -22.05
C SER A 180 6.73 26.79 -21.37
N LYS A 181 5.95 26.05 -22.18
CA LYS A 181 4.88 25.17 -21.67
C LYS A 181 5.47 24.09 -20.77
N ILE A 182 4.84 23.90 -19.61
CA ILE A 182 5.29 22.92 -18.60
C ILE A 182 4.63 21.54 -18.86
N PRO A 183 5.39 20.43 -18.78
CA PRO A 183 4.83 19.09 -18.88
C PRO A 183 4.10 18.69 -17.60
N LEU A 184 3.14 17.78 -17.71
CA LEU A 184 2.33 17.29 -16.58
C LEU A 184 3.18 16.72 -15.44
N GLU A 185 4.20 15.91 -15.75
CA GLU A 185 5.10 15.34 -14.73
C GLU A 185 5.81 16.40 -13.88
N GLU A 186 6.19 17.53 -14.49
CA GLU A 186 6.88 18.61 -13.78
C GLU A 186 5.91 19.39 -12.89
N VAL A 187 4.69 19.67 -13.36
CA VAL A 187 3.67 20.31 -12.51
C VAL A 187 3.35 19.45 -11.29
N LEU A 188 3.13 18.15 -11.49
CA LEU A 188 2.81 17.23 -10.40
C LEU A 188 3.97 17.09 -9.42
N ALA A 189 5.21 17.00 -9.91
CA ALA A 189 6.39 16.97 -9.05
C ALA A 189 6.55 18.26 -8.23
N LEU A 190 6.29 19.43 -8.82
CA LEU A 190 6.38 20.70 -8.12
C LEU A 190 5.32 20.83 -7.01
N TYR A 191 4.06 20.49 -7.29
CA TYR A 191 3.01 20.48 -6.27
C TYR A 191 3.26 19.44 -5.18
N ASN A 192 3.79 18.26 -5.54
CA ASN A 192 4.20 17.25 -4.58
C ASN A 192 5.23 17.80 -3.60
N ARG A 193 6.35 18.33 -4.12
CA ARG A 193 7.44 18.86 -3.29
C ARG A 193 6.98 20.01 -2.42
N ALA A 194 6.18 20.94 -2.96
CA ALA A 194 5.63 22.06 -2.20
C ALA A 194 4.70 21.59 -1.07
N THR A 195 3.77 20.68 -1.37
CA THR A 195 2.82 20.13 -0.39
C THR A 195 3.55 19.32 0.68
N LYS A 196 4.41 18.39 0.26
CA LYS A 196 5.20 17.54 1.14
C LYS A 196 6.07 18.38 2.06
N LYS A 197 6.83 19.35 1.53
CA LYS A 197 7.65 20.25 2.33
C LYS A 197 6.83 21.01 3.37
N THR A 198 5.70 21.60 2.96
CA THR A 198 4.82 22.35 3.86
C THR A 198 4.34 21.49 5.02
N LEU A 199 3.95 20.24 4.75
CA LEU A 199 3.48 19.32 5.77
C LEU A 199 4.62 18.86 6.69
N GLN A 200 5.81 18.56 6.15
CA GLN A 200 7.00 18.20 6.94
C GLN A 200 7.44 19.34 7.86
N ASP A 201 7.58 20.56 7.33
CA ASP A 201 8.04 21.73 8.09
C ASP A 201 7.09 22.12 9.24
N ASN A 202 5.82 21.71 9.16
CA ASN A 202 4.78 22.00 10.17
C ASN A 202 4.40 20.78 11.03
N ASP A 203 5.17 19.69 10.96
CA ASP A 203 4.92 18.46 11.71
C ASP A 203 3.50 17.89 11.47
N LYS A 204 3.01 18.00 10.23
CA LYS A 204 1.69 17.52 9.77
C LYS A 204 1.81 16.26 8.91
N VAL A 205 2.58 15.31 9.40
CA VAL A 205 3.00 14.10 8.68
C VAL A 205 2.63 12.85 9.47
N ALA A 206 2.58 11.70 8.79
CA ALA A 206 2.34 10.45 9.48
C ALA A 206 3.58 9.95 10.22
N LYS A 207 3.40 9.58 11.48
CA LYS A 207 4.47 9.12 12.39
C LYS A 207 4.63 7.60 12.41
N GLY A 208 3.53 6.85 12.26
CA GLY A 208 3.56 5.40 12.37
C GLY A 208 4.06 4.93 13.74
N PHE A 209 4.56 3.69 13.79
CA PHE A 209 5.26 3.15 14.96
C PHE A 209 6.67 2.80 14.54
N PHE A 210 7.61 3.72 14.81
CA PHE A 210 8.96 3.66 14.28
C PHE A 210 9.98 3.45 15.39
N TYR A 211 10.88 2.50 15.18
CA TYR A 211 11.87 2.08 16.16
C TYR A 211 13.26 1.98 15.55
N GLU A 212 14.28 2.18 16.39
CA GLU A 212 15.68 2.00 16.07
C GLU A 212 16.32 1.08 17.12
N ILE A 213 17.20 0.19 16.65
CA ILE A 213 18.05 -0.66 17.48
C ILE A 213 19.46 -0.60 16.91
N GLU A 214 20.44 -0.43 17.79
CA GLU A 214 21.85 -0.48 17.43
C GLU A 214 22.56 -1.57 18.24
N ASN A 215 23.46 -2.30 17.58
CA ASN A 215 24.37 -3.23 18.25
C ASN A 215 25.75 -3.19 17.58
N LYS A 216 26.73 -2.64 18.30
CA LYS A 216 28.07 -2.34 17.77
C LYS A 216 27.97 -1.41 16.54
N ASN A 217 28.24 -1.92 15.34
CA ASN A 217 28.21 -1.18 14.09
C ASN A 217 26.97 -1.52 13.24
N ASN A 218 26.10 -2.43 13.71
CA ASN A 218 24.89 -2.78 12.99
C ASN A 218 23.70 -1.98 13.51
N LYS A 219 22.83 -1.56 12.59
CA LYS A 219 21.62 -0.80 12.87
C LYS A 219 20.41 -1.45 12.23
N VAL A 220 19.31 -1.50 12.98
CA VAL A 220 18.02 -1.94 12.49
C VAL A 220 16.99 -0.85 12.75
N TYR A 221 16.34 -0.37 11.69
CA TYR A 221 15.13 0.41 11.76
C TYR A 221 13.92 -0.50 11.62
N MET A 222 12.85 -0.29 12.39
CA MET A 222 11.61 -1.05 12.26
C MET A 222 10.42 -0.10 12.17
N LEU A 223 9.58 -0.27 11.15
CA LEU A 223 8.33 0.46 11.00
C LEU A 223 7.14 -0.50 11.05
N GLY A 224 6.16 -0.18 11.90
CA GLY A 224 4.88 -0.87 11.93
C GLY A 224 4.05 -0.54 10.70
N SER A 225 3.61 -1.53 9.93
CA SER A 225 2.81 -1.34 8.73
C SER A 225 1.32 -1.65 8.94
N ILE A 226 0.49 -1.21 7.99
CA ILE A 226 -0.93 -1.55 7.88
C ILE A 226 -1.23 -1.77 6.38
N HIS A 227 -1.81 -2.93 6.06
CA HIS A 227 -2.05 -3.40 4.69
C HIS A 227 -3.01 -2.53 3.88
N ILE A 228 -3.93 -1.83 4.54
CA ILE A 228 -4.89 -0.93 3.91
C ILE A 228 -4.69 0.47 4.43
N GLY A 229 -4.79 1.44 3.54
CA GLY A 229 -4.61 2.84 3.89
C GLY A 229 -5.48 3.76 3.07
N LYS A 230 -5.26 5.06 3.23
CA LYS A 230 -5.93 6.11 2.46
C LYS A 230 -4.95 7.23 2.19
N SER A 231 -5.21 7.99 1.14
CA SER A 231 -4.31 9.07 0.72
C SER A 231 -4.01 10.07 1.85
N SER A 232 -4.98 10.32 2.75
CA SER A 232 -4.81 11.26 3.87
C SER A 232 -3.65 10.92 4.79
N MET A 233 -3.22 9.65 4.87
CA MET A 233 -2.09 9.21 5.70
C MET A 233 -0.74 9.76 5.21
N TYR A 234 -0.64 10.16 3.95
CA TYR A 234 0.60 10.67 3.37
C TYR A 234 0.69 12.20 3.49
N PRO A 235 1.90 12.78 3.61
CA PRO A 235 3.19 12.12 3.56
C PRO A 235 3.59 11.49 4.91
N ILE A 236 4.47 10.49 4.83
CA ILE A 236 5.15 9.88 5.99
C ILE A 236 6.28 10.81 6.44
N ASP A 237 6.57 10.84 7.74
CA ASP A 237 7.68 11.59 8.33
C ASP A 237 9.00 11.37 7.56
N GLN A 238 9.69 12.47 7.24
CA GLN A 238 10.90 12.42 6.44
C GLN A 238 12.03 11.65 7.13
N ASN A 239 12.05 11.57 8.47
CA ASN A 239 13.04 10.78 9.19
C ASN A 239 12.92 9.29 8.85
N ILE A 240 11.71 8.75 8.78
CA ILE A 240 11.45 7.35 8.40
C ILE A 240 11.91 7.09 6.97
N ILE A 241 11.60 8.02 6.06
CA ILE A 241 12.00 7.92 4.65
C ILE A 241 13.53 8.01 4.51
N ASN A 242 14.21 8.83 5.31
CA ASN A 242 15.66 8.90 5.31
C ASN A 242 16.28 7.61 5.87
N SER A 243 15.74 7.07 6.97
CA SER A 243 16.19 5.79 7.51
C SER A 243 16.09 4.63 6.50
N LEU A 244 15.04 4.60 5.67
CA LEU A 244 14.96 3.65 4.55
C LEU A 244 16.10 3.86 3.54
N LYS A 245 16.36 5.10 3.15
CA LYS A 245 17.41 5.44 2.16
C LYS A 245 18.82 5.18 2.67
N ASP A 246 19.03 5.30 3.97
CA ASP A 246 20.29 5.03 4.65
C ASP A 246 20.50 3.53 4.92
N SER A 247 19.51 2.69 4.60
CA SER A 247 19.59 1.23 4.77
C SER A 247 20.12 0.53 3.52
N ASP A 248 20.92 -0.51 3.73
CA ASP A 248 21.46 -1.37 2.67
C ASP A 248 20.38 -2.27 2.06
N LYS A 249 19.41 -2.68 2.89
CA LYS A 249 18.38 -3.64 2.53
C LYS A 249 17.10 -3.40 3.33
N ILE A 250 15.95 -3.59 2.69
CA ILE A 250 14.65 -3.63 3.36
C ILE A 250 14.18 -5.08 3.52
N PHE A 251 13.66 -5.42 4.70
CA PHE A 251 13.01 -6.69 4.98
C PHE A 251 11.52 -6.47 5.19
N MET A 252 10.70 -7.20 4.45
CA MET A 252 9.25 -7.26 4.63
C MET A 252 8.88 -8.61 5.28
N GLU A 253 7.62 -8.79 5.70
CA GLU A 253 7.17 -10.09 6.23
C GLU A 253 7.41 -11.22 5.23
N ILE A 254 6.99 -11.04 3.98
CA ILE A 254 7.15 -12.00 2.88
C ILE A 254 7.62 -11.27 1.62
N ASP A 255 8.26 -12.00 0.70
CA ASP A 255 8.61 -11.45 -0.61
C ASP A 255 7.38 -11.30 -1.53
N LEU A 256 6.95 -10.04 -1.70
CA LEU A 256 5.82 -9.66 -2.56
C LEU A 256 6.15 -9.66 -4.06
N THR A 257 7.42 -9.83 -4.43
CA THR A 257 7.86 -9.84 -5.83
C THR A 257 7.82 -11.24 -6.44
N ASN A 258 7.80 -12.29 -5.61
CA ASN A 258 7.75 -13.68 -6.05
C ASN A 258 6.35 -14.10 -6.52
N GLN A 259 6.03 -13.80 -7.78
CA GLN A 259 4.71 -14.07 -8.37
C GLN A 259 4.34 -15.56 -8.38
N GLU A 260 5.31 -16.47 -8.49
CA GLU A 260 5.05 -17.92 -8.46
C GLU A 260 4.53 -18.34 -7.10
N LYS A 261 5.22 -17.93 -6.01
CA LYS A 261 4.81 -18.23 -4.63
C LYS A 261 3.48 -17.57 -4.28
N LEU A 262 3.26 -16.33 -4.71
CA LEU A 262 1.98 -15.65 -4.50
C LEU A 262 0.83 -16.37 -5.22
N LYS A 263 1.06 -16.91 -6.42
CA LYS A 263 0.07 -17.73 -7.12
C LYS A 263 -0.21 -19.03 -6.39
N GLU A 264 0.82 -19.74 -5.91
CA GLU A 264 0.65 -20.96 -5.11
C GLU A 264 -0.21 -20.68 -3.86
N MET A 265 0.03 -19.55 -3.20
CA MET A 265 -0.76 -19.08 -2.07
C MET A 265 -2.22 -18.78 -2.44
N GLN A 266 -2.47 -18.11 -3.58
CA GLN A 266 -3.83 -17.86 -4.08
C GLN A 266 -4.57 -19.16 -4.38
N GLU A 267 -3.88 -20.18 -4.93
CA GLU A 267 -4.51 -21.48 -5.17
C GLU A 267 -4.92 -22.19 -3.88
N LYS A 268 -4.25 -21.93 -2.75
CA LYS A 268 -4.64 -22.48 -1.43
C LYS A 268 -5.96 -21.90 -0.91
N MET A 269 -6.47 -20.80 -1.49
CA MET A 269 -7.79 -20.25 -1.16
C MET A 269 -8.94 -21.15 -1.63
N TYR A 270 -8.69 -22.03 -2.60
CA TYR A 270 -9.73 -22.86 -3.22
C TYR A 270 -9.65 -24.32 -2.74
N TYR A 271 -10.80 -25.00 -2.72
CA TYR A 271 -10.81 -26.47 -2.55
C TYR A 271 -10.16 -27.15 -3.75
N LYS A 272 -9.33 -28.16 -3.49
CA LYS A 272 -8.69 -29.00 -4.52
C LYS A 272 -9.18 -30.46 -4.49
N ASP A 273 -9.94 -30.82 -3.46
CA ASP A 273 -10.28 -32.19 -3.06
C ASP A 273 -11.80 -32.50 -3.10
N GLY A 274 -12.57 -31.70 -3.85
CA GLY A 274 -14.02 -31.87 -3.96
C GLY A 274 -14.82 -31.40 -2.75
N GLY A 275 -14.15 -30.80 -1.75
CA GLY A 275 -14.79 -30.03 -0.69
C GLY A 275 -15.53 -28.79 -1.22
N SER A 276 -16.34 -28.17 -0.37
CA SER A 276 -17.06 -26.95 -0.71
C SER A 276 -17.36 -26.12 0.53
N LEU A 277 -17.49 -24.80 0.35
CA LEU A 277 -17.79 -23.90 1.47
C LEU A 277 -19.15 -24.24 2.10
N LYS A 278 -20.13 -24.62 1.27
CA LYS A 278 -21.46 -25.02 1.75
C LYS A 278 -21.40 -26.22 2.69
N ASN A 279 -20.48 -27.17 2.47
CA ASN A 279 -20.29 -28.31 3.37
C ASN A 279 -19.72 -27.89 4.73
N ASP A 280 -18.84 -26.88 4.74
CA ASP A 280 -18.20 -26.40 5.96
C ASP A 280 -19.11 -25.45 6.77
N LEU A 281 -19.81 -24.53 6.10
CA LEU A 281 -20.67 -23.54 6.78
C LEU A 281 -22.08 -24.07 7.10
N GLY A 282 -22.53 -25.12 6.40
CA GLY A 282 -23.94 -25.53 6.38
C GLY A 282 -24.80 -24.60 5.51
N GLU A 283 -26.03 -25.04 5.21
CA GLU A 283 -26.87 -24.38 4.20
C GLU A 283 -27.25 -22.93 4.57
N GLU A 284 -27.62 -22.70 5.83
CA GLU A 284 -28.11 -21.40 6.29
C GLU A 284 -27.01 -20.32 6.25
N LEU A 285 -25.86 -20.59 6.86
CA LEU A 285 -24.76 -19.62 6.91
C LEU A 285 -24.16 -19.41 5.51
N PHE A 286 -24.03 -20.47 4.70
CA PHE A 286 -23.55 -20.33 3.33
C PHE A 286 -24.43 -19.40 2.49
N ALA A 287 -25.77 -19.53 2.56
CA ALA A 287 -26.68 -18.68 1.79
C ALA A 287 -26.54 -17.19 2.17
N ARG A 288 -26.33 -16.91 3.46
CA ARG A 288 -26.11 -15.55 3.98
C ARG A 288 -24.79 -14.96 3.48
N VAL A 289 -23.70 -15.74 3.59
CA VAL A 289 -22.38 -15.37 3.05
C VAL A 289 -22.47 -15.12 1.55
N ALA A 290 -23.01 -16.06 0.77
CA ALA A 290 -23.15 -15.92 -0.68
C ALA A 290 -23.98 -14.69 -1.08
N ASN A 291 -24.95 -14.28 -0.26
CA ASN A 291 -25.71 -13.06 -0.50
C ASN A 291 -24.87 -11.78 -0.31
N ILE A 292 -24.01 -11.71 0.72
CA ILE A 292 -23.08 -10.59 0.92
C ILE A 292 -22.07 -10.52 -0.24
N PHE A 293 -21.57 -11.67 -0.70
CA PHE A 293 -20.56 -11.73 -1.77
C PHE A 293 -21.06 -11.29 -3.16
N LYS A 294 -22.37 -11.06 -3.33
CA LYS A 294 -22.90 -10.38 -4.53
C LYS A 294 -22.37 -8.96 -4.65
N ASP A 295 -22.16 -8.26 -3.52
CA ASP A 295 -21.60 -6.91 -3.50
C ASP A 295 -20.11 -6.90 -3.91
N PHE A 296 -19.44 -8.07 -3.81
CA PHE A 296 -18.08 -8.30 -4.32
C PHE A 296 -18.08 -8.78 -5.79
N GLY A 297 -19.25 -8.83 -6.45
CA GLY A 297 -19.38 -9.27 -7.85
C GLY A 297 -19.31 -10.78 -8.06
N MET A 298 -19.42 -11.60 -7.00
CA MET A 298 -19.31 -13.05 -7.11
C MET A 298 -20.66 -13.76 -7.23
N THR A 299 -20.66 -14.88 -7.95
CA THR A 299 -21.75 -15.84 -7.96
C THR A 299 -21.64 -16.82 -6.80
N GLU A 300 -22.77 -17.42 -6.41
CA GLU A 300 -22.81 -18.48 -5.38
C GLU A 300 -21.85 -19.64 -5.70
N ASP A 301 -21.75 -20.04 -6.96
CA ASP A 301 -20.83 -21.09 -7.42
C ASP A 301 -19.34 -20.72 -7.24
N GLN A 302 -18.99 -19.44 -7.40
CA GLN A 302 -17.64 -18.97 -7.16
C GLN A 302 -17.33 -18.96 -5.66
N VAL A 303 -18.26 -18.46 -4.84
CA VAL A 303 -18.14 -18.44 -3.37
C VAL A 303 -18.01 -19.86 -2.81
N ASN A 304 -18.76 -20.82 -3.36
CA ASN A 304 -18.74 -22.20 -2.89
C ASN A 304 -17.38 -22.91 -3.06
N LYS A 305 -16.51 -22.40 -3.94
CA LYS A 305 -15.17 -22.96 -4.19
C LYS A 305 -14.11 -22.41 -3.24
N LEU A 306 -14.39 -21.36 -2.47
CA LEU A 306 -13.47 -20.75 -1.53
C LEU A 306 -13.47 -21.47 -0.19
N LYS A 307 -12.30 -21.59 0.43
CA LYS A 307 -12.14 -22.11 1.80
C LYS A 307 -12.52 -21.04 2.84
N PRO A 308 -12.87 -21.44 4.08
CA PRO A 308 -13.30 -20.52 5.13
C PRO A 308 -12.33 -19.34 5.37
N TRP A 309 -11.03 -19.58 5.36
CA TRP A 309 -10.03 -18.53 5.60
C TRP A 309 -10.09 -17.39 4.56
N ALA A 310 -10.27 -17.72 3.27
CA ALA A 310 -10.41 -16.73 2.21
C ALA A 310 -11.72 -15.92 2.36
N ILE A 311 -12.80 -16.58 2.78
CA ILE A 311 -14.09 -15.93 3.05
C ILE A 311 -13.97 -14.95 4.21
N TYR A 312 -13.34 -15.37 5.30
CA TYR A 312 -13.14 -14.53 6.48
C TYR A 312 -12.35 -13.26 6.15
N ASN A 313 -11.24 -13.40 5.40
CA ASN A 313 -10.41 -12.27 4.99
C ASN A 313 -11.16 -11.31 4.04
N SER A 314 -12.09 -11.83 3.25
CA SER A 314 -12.86 -11.02 2.30
C SER A 314 -14.00 -10.26 2.97
N LEU A 315 -14.77 -10.91 3.85
CA LEU A 315 -15.83 -10.26 4.65
C LEU A 315 -15.29 -9.18 5.59
N SER A 316 -14.00 -9.21 5.84
CA SER A 316 -13.30 -8.25 6.66
C SER A 316 -13.22 -6.87 5.95
N VAL A 317 -13.16 -6.82 4.62
CA VAL A 317 -12.98 -5.57 3.87
C VAL A 317 -14.29 -5.12 3.23
N ASP A 318 -14.61 -3.82 3.32
CA ASP A 318 -15.78 -3.26 2.63
C ASP A 318 -15.56 -3.32 1.11
N PRO A 319 -16.43 -4.00 0.34
CA PRO A 319 -16.28 -4.13 -1.11
C PRO A 319 -16.36 -2.79 -1.85
N LYS A 320 -16.88 -1.73 -1.21
CA LYS A 320 -16.92 -0.39 -1.80
C LYS A 320 -15.56 0.31 -1.83
N GLY A 321 -14.62 -0.09 -0.96
CA GLY A 321 -13.28 0.50 -0.91
C GLY A 321 -13.21 2.01 -0.59
N GLU A 322 -14.33 2.64 -0.19
CA GLU A 322 -14.42 4.11 -0.02
C GLU A 322 -13.57 4.63 1.16
N VAL A 323 -13.30 3.79 2.15
CA VAL A 323 -12.61 4.19 3.39
C VAL A 323 -11.11 4.00 3.31
N ALA A 324 -10.68 2.86 2.79
CA ALA A 324 -9.29 2.48 2.65
C ALA A 324 -9.14 1.37 1.62
N THR A 325 -7.96 1.30 0.99
CA THR A 325 -7.64 0.26 0.00
C THR A 325 -6.20 -0.22 0.16
N ALA A 326 -5.92 -1.42 -0.36
CA ALA A 326 -4.58 -2.01 -0.38
C ALA A 326 -3.57 -1.13 -1.14
N THR A 327 -4.04 -0.40 -2.15
CA THR A 327 -3.22 0.52 -2.96
C THR A 327 -2.51 1.56 -2.10
N TYR A 328 -3.15 2.01 -1.01
CA TYR A 328 -2.57 2.99 -0.09
C TYR A 328 -1.96 2.36 1.17
N GLY A 329 -1.86 1.04 1.23
CA GLY A 329 -1.19 0.32 2.33
C GLY A 329 0.28 0.74 2.47
N ILE A 330 0.79 0.65 3.69
CA ILE A 330 2.18 1.08 3.99
C ILE A 330 3.18 0.17 3.28
N GLU A 331 2.91 -1.13 3.21
CA GLU A 331 3.69 -2.10 2.46
C GLU A 331 3.76 -1.75 0.97
N SER A 332 2.64 -1.38 0.36
CA SER A 332 2.59 -0.96 -1.04
C SER A 332 3.46 0.27 -1.29
N TYR A 333 3.41 1.26 -0.39
CA TYR A 333 4.21 2.48 -0.50
C TYR A 333 5.71 2.20 -0.39
N PHE A 334 6.12 1.46 0.64
CA PHE A 334 7.53 1.17 0.88
C PHE A 334 8.11 0.17 -0.13
N LEU A 335 7.33 -0.79 -0.62
CA LEU A 335 7.75 -1.66 -1.72
C LEU A 335 8.02 -0.84 -2.98
N ALA A 336 7.07 0.01 -3.39
CA ALA A 336 7.24 0.87 -4.56
C ALA A 336 8.45 1.80 -4.41
N LEU A 337 8.61 2.42 -3.23
CA LEU A 337 9.75 3.27 -2.94
C LEU A 337 11.08 2.51 -2.97
N SER A 338 11.12 1.29 -2.45
CA SER A 338 12.33 0.44 -2.43
C SER A 338 12.73 0.02 -3.83
N LEU A 339 11.78 -0.39 -4.67
CA LEU A 339 12.01 -0.71 -6.08
C LEU A 339 12.52 0.51 -6.87
N LEU A 340 11.94 1.69 -6.64
CA LEU A 340 12.38 2.94 -7.29
C LEU A 340 13.79 3.38 -6.87
N ASN A 341 14.25 2.98 -5.69
CA ASN A 341 15.58 3.30 -5.18
C ASN A 341 16.57 2.12 -5.32
N ASN A 342 16.19 1.02 -5.99
CA ASN A 342 17.00 -0.20 -6.14
C ASN A 342 17.50 -0.77 -4.81
N LEU A 343 16.71 -0.66 -3.74
CA LEU A 343 17.03 -1.31 -2.47
C LEU A 343 16.82 -2.81 -2.59
N GLU A 344 17.76 -3.59 -2.04
CA GLU A 344 17.59 -5.03 -1.97
C GLU A 344 16.38 -5.37 -1.08
N LEU A 345 15.58 -6.35 -1.51
CA LEU A 345 14.43 -6.84 -0.76
C LEU A 345 14.80 -8.15 -0.05
N GLY A 346 14.39 -8.27 1.21
CA GLY A 346 14.47 -9.51 1.99
C GLY A 346 13.13 -9.85 2.63
N GLU A 347 13.03 -11.07 3.15
CA GLU A 347 11.84 -11.56 3.85
C GLU A 347 12.16 -12.07 5.26
N LEU A 348 11.29 -11.77 6.21
CA LEU A 348 11.36 -12.29 7.58
C LEU A 348 10.63 -13.63 7.73
N GLU A 349 9.75 -13.97 6.81
CA GLU A 349 8.98 -15.20 6.76
C GLU A 349 8.86 -15.65 5.31
N SER A 350 8.57 -16.92 5.07
CA SER A 350 8.29 -17.38 3.70
C SER A 350 6.80 -17.32 3.41
N VAL A 351 6.46 -17.11 2.14
CA VAL A 351 5.07 -17.20 1.65
C VAL A 351 4.43 -18.56 2.02
N ASP A 352 5.21 -19.64 1.93
CA ASP A 352 4.74 -20.98 2.30
C ASP A 352 4.38 -21.06 3.79
N PHE A 353 5.23 -20.54 4.67
CA PHE A 353 4.98 -20.53 6.11
C PHE A 353 3.71 -19.74 6.45
N GLN A 354 3.56 -18.53 5.93
CA GLN A 354 2.40 -17.68 6.21
C GLN A 354 1.10 -18.29 5.64
N SER A 355 1.16 -18.84 4.42
CA SER A 355 0.00 -19.48 3.79
C SER A 355 -0.41 -20.78 4.49
N ASP A 356 0.54 -21.59 4.96
CA ASP A 356 0.25 -22.80 5.73
C ASP A 356 -0.36 -22.46 7.09
N LEU A 357 0.16 -21.44 7.78
CA LEU A 357 -0.38 -20.96 9.05
C LEU A 357 -1.86 -20.59 8.92
N LEU A 358 -2.22 -19.80 7.90
CA LEU A 358 -3.59 -19.39 7.65
C LEU A 358 -4.47 -20.56 7.21
N SER A 359 -4.00 -21.38 6.26
CA SER A 359 -4.80 -22.46 5.70
C SER A 359 -5.07 -23.60 6.68
N ASN A 360 -4.17 -23.82 7.65
CA ASN A 360 -4.27 -24.88 8.66
C ASN A 360 -4.82 -24.37 9.99
N PHE A 361 -5.20 -23.10 10.09
CA PHE A 361 -5.88 -22.60 11.28
C PHE A 361 -7.21 -23.31 11.51
N ASP A 362 -7.63 -23.34 12.77
CA ASP A 362 -8.78 -24.09 13.24
C ASP A 362 -10.06 -23.72 12.48
N LYS A 363 -10.62 -24.71 11.78
CA LYS A 363 -11.78 -24.53 10.91
C LYS A 363 -13.01 -24.05 11.68
N GLU A 364 -13.28 -24.61 12.85
CA GLU A 364 -14.44 -24.23 13.68
C GLU A 364 -14.32 -22.78 14.16
N SER A 365 -13.09 -22.34 14.48
CA SER A 365 -12.81 -20.93 14.76
C SER A 365 -13.11 -20.03 13.56
N TYR A 366 -12.68 -20.41 12.35
CA TYR A 366 -13.06 -19.67 11.14
C TYR A 366 -14.57 -19.61 10.93
N ILE A 367 -15.30 -20.72 11.08
CA ILE A 367 -16.76 -20.75 10.93
C ILE A 367 -17.42 -19.78 11.92
N SER A 368 -16.99 -19.80 13.18
CA SER A 368 -17.48 -18.89 14.22
C SER A 368 -17.21 -17.42 13.86
N MET A 369 -15.99 -17.11 13.41
CA MET A 369 -15.58 -15.76 13.02
C MET A 369 -16.34 -15.26 11.78
N ILE A 370 -16.53 -16.11 10.77
CA ILE A 370 -17.34 -15.83 9.56
C ILE A 370 -18.78 -15.54 9.96
N LYS A 371 -19.37 -16.36 10.86
CA LYS A 371 -20.72 -16.14 11.36
C LYS A 371 -20.83 -14.78 12.04
N ASN A 372 -19.89 -14.42 12.90
CA ASN A 372 -19.91 -13.14 13.62
C ASN A 372 -19.78 -11.93 12.68
N LEU A 373 -18.91 -12.02 11.65
CA LEU A 373 -18.82 -11.01 10.60
C LEU A 373 -20.11 -10.91 9.76
N THR A 374 -20.67 -12.05 9.38
CA THR A 374 -21.92 -12.11 8.61
C THR A 374 -23.08 -11.47 9.39
N ASP A 375 -23.22 -11.82 10.68
CA ASP A 375 -24.21 -11.22 11.58
C ASP A 375 -24.01 -9.70 11.70
N GLU A 376 -22.75 -9.22 11.68
CA GLU A 376 -22.44 -7.80 11.77
C GLU A 376 -22.81 -7.03 10.50
N ILE A 377 -22.42 -7.56 9.34
CA ILE A 377 -22.66 -6.94 8.03
C ILE A 377 -24.15 -6.88 7.73
N GLU A 378 -24.91 -7.94 8.00
CA GLU A 378 -26.36 -7.92 7.79
C GLU A 378 -27.08 -6.89 8.69
N LYS A 379 -26.57 -6.69 9.91
CA LYS A 379 -27.19 -5.80 10.89
C LYS A 379 -26.85 -4.33 10.67
N ASN A 380 -25.59 -4.02 10.34
CA ASN A 380 -25.07 -2.66 10.34
C ASN A 380 -24.40 -2.25 9.02
N GLY A 381 -24.35 -3.15 8.03
CA GLY A 381 -23.41 -3.04 6.92
C GLY A 381 -21.97 -2.96 7.41
N TYR A 382 -21.09 -2.40 6.57
CA TYR A 382 -19.69 -2.19 6.92
C TYR A 382 -19.44 -0.97 7.83
N LYS A 383 -20.48 -0.29 8.33
CA LYS A 383 -20.33 0.98 9.08
C LYS A 383 -19.41 0.85 10.29
N ASN A 384 -19.59 -0.18 11.12
CA ASN A 384 -18.79 -0.34 12.33
C ASN A 384 -17.38 -0.86 12.04
N ILE A 385 -17.24 -1.72 11.04
CA ILE A 385 -15.95 -2.20 10.52
C ILE A 385 -15.13 -0.98 10.04
N ASN A 386 -15.72 -0.16 9.18
CA ASN A 386 -15.11 1.07 8.67
C ASN A 386 -14.80 2.09 9.78
N ALA A 387 -15.66 2.24 10.78
CA ALA A 387 -15.42 3.15 11.90
C ALA A 387 -14.22 2.71 12.72
N GLY A 388 -14.11 1.42 13.05
CA GLY A 388 -12.94 0.91 13.73
C GLY A 388 -11.69 1.09 12.86
N LEU A 389 -11.76 0.77 11.56
CA LEU A 389 -10.61 0.86 10.66
C LEU A 389 -10.06 2.28 10.65
N ASN A 390 -10.95 3.27 10.59
CA ASN A 390 -10.56 4.67 10.72
C ASN A 390 -9.89 4.98 12.07
N GLU A 391 -10.35 4.43 13.19
CA GLU A 391 -9.65 4.60 14.48
C GLU A 391 -8.22 4.04 14.44
N MET A 392 -8.02 2.90 13.78
CA MET A 392 -6.71 2.27 13.63
C MET A 392 -5.79 3.08 12.71
N LEU A 393 -6.27 3.49 11.53
CA LEU A 393 -5.52 4.33 10.61
C LEU A 393 -5.14 5.66 11.24
N SER A 394 -6.05 6.29 11.99
CA SER A 394 -5.77 7.52 12.73
C SER A 394 -4.76 7.32 13.85
N ALA A 395 -4.82 6.19 14.58
CA ALA A 395 -3.83 5.87 15.60
C ALA A 395 -2.44 5.70 15.00
N TRP A 396 -2.34 5.02 13.86
CA TRP A 396 -1.08 4.87 13.12
C TRP A 396 -0.57 6.20 12.57
N GLU A 397 -1.45 7.00 11.97
CA GLU A 397 -1.09 8.29 11.37
C GLU A 397 -0.42 9.22 12.39
N VAL A 398 -0.92 9.28 13.63
CA VAL A 398 -0.34 10.15 14.67
C VAL A 398 0.60 9.43 15.64
N GLY A 399 0.91 8.15 15.39
CA GLY A 399 1.76 7.34 16.28
C GLY A 399 1.20 7.12 17.68
N ASN A 400 -0.13 7.08 17.84
CA ASN A 400 -0.76 6.88 19.15
C ASN A 400 -0.70 5.40 19.57
N LYS A 401 0.38 5.05 20.24
CA LYS A 401 0.68 3.69 20.70
C LYS A 401 -0.38 3.15 21.66
N ASP A 402 -0.78 3.91 22.68
CA ASP A 402 -1.80 3.48 23.65
C ASP A 402 -3.14 3.17 23.00
N LYS A 403 -3.53 4.01 22.03
CA LYS A 403 -4.74 3.78 21.25
C LYS A 403 -4.60 2.52 20.41
N MET A 404 -3.46 2.31 19.76
CA MET A 404 -3.21 1.10 18.98
C MET A 404 -3.22 -0.16 19.87
N ILE A 405 -2.54 -0.15 21.02
CA ILE A 405 -2.62 -1.22 22.02
C ILE A 405 -4.07 -1.47 22.43
N SER A 406 -4.85 -0.43 22.73
CA SER A 406 -6.27 -0.60 23.08
C SER A 406 -7.12 -1.20 21.95
N LEU A 407 -6.76 -0.98 20.69
CA LEU A 407 -7.42 -1.59 19.53
C LEU A 407 -6.96 -3.04 19.33
N LEU A 408 -5.67 -3.33 19.59
CA LEU A 408 -5.05 -4.64 19.47
C LEU A 408 -5.44 -5.61 20.60
N SER A 409 -5.52 -5.11 21.82
CA SER A 409 -5.76 -5.88 23.04
C SER A 409 -7.24 -5.97 23.43
N SER A 410 -8.19 -5.56 22.57
CA SER A 410 -9.59 -5.61 22.94
C SER A 410 -10.08 -7.06 23.01
N ASP A 411 -10.51 -7.52 24.20
CA ASP A 411 -11.01 -8.89 24.46
C ASP A 411 -11.94 -9.38 23.34
N GLY A 412 -11.51 -10.43 22.64
CA GLY A 412 -12.16 -10.99 21.47
C GLY A 412 -13.36 -11.86 21.85
N ASP A 413 -13.81 -12.70 20.92
CA ASP A 413 -14.30 -14.01 21.31
C ASP A 413 -13.11 -15.00 21.31
N GLU A 414 -13.32 -16.18 21.88
CA GLU A 414 -12.27 -17.21 22.01
C GLU A 414 -11.64 -17.56 20.65
N ALA A 415 -12.45 -17.62 19.58
CA ALA A 415 -11.96 -17.90 18.23
C ALA A 415 -11.02 -16.81 17.71
N SER A 416 -11.37 -15.53 17.92
CA SER A 416 -10.56 -14.39 17.49
C SER A 416 -9.28 -14.25 18.33
N GLU A 417 -9.36 -14.52 19.64
CA GLU A 417 -8.18 -14.52 20.52
C GLU A 417 -7.20 -15.63 20.13
N LYS A 418 -7.71 -16.84 19.88
CA LYS A 418 -6.93 -17.95 19.36
C LYS A 418 -6.31 -17.62 17.99
N PHE A 419 -7.05 -16.96 17.11
CA PHE A 419 -6.54 -16.53 15.81
C PHE A 419 -5.40 -15.52 15.95
N ASN A 420 -5.57 -14.50 16.78
CA ASN A 420 -4.52 -13.50 17.04
C ASN A 420 -3.28 -14.14 17.67
N GLU A 421 -3.45 -15.07 18.63
CA GLU A 421 -2.33 -15.80 19.23
C GLU A 421 -1.57 -16.61 18.18
N THR A 422 -2.27 -17.32 17.30
CA THR A 422 -1.66 -18.05 16.18
C THR A 422 -0.94 -17.13 15.20
N LEU A 423 -1.50 -15.95 14.89
CA LEU A 423 -0.91 -14.99 13.96
C LEU A 423 0.26 -14.17 14.52
N LEU A 424 0.44 -14.11 15.83
CA LEU A 424 1.45 -13.23 16.44
C LEU A 424 2.53 -14.02 17.19
N SER A 425 2.16 -14.91 18.11
CA SER A 425 3.06 -15.42 19.15
C SER A 425 4.34 -16.09 18.60
N GLU A 426 4.19 -17.07 17.70
CA GLU A 426 5.35 -17.78 17.14
C GLU A 426 6.06 -16.96 16.05
N ARG A 427 5.31 -16.14 15.32
CA ARG A 427 5.81 -15.24 14.28
C ARG A 427 6.75 -14.20 14.88
N ASP A 428 6.31 -13.53 15.95
CA ASP A 428 7.09 -12.54 16.69
C ASP A 428 8.42 -13.10 17.19
N LYS A 429 8.41 -14.33 17.72
CA LYS A 429 9.65 -15.00 18.17
C LYS A 429 10.60 -15.28 17.02
N ASN A 430 10.10 -15.72 15.88
CA ASN A 430 10.92 -16.05 14.72
C ASN A 430 11.45 -14.79 14.02
N MET A 431 10.64 -13.74 13.90
CA MET A 431 11.07 -12.42 13.46
C MET A 431 12.17 -11.87 14.40
N ALA A 432 11.95 -11.86 15.71
CA ALA A 432 12.93 -11.38 16.68
C ALA A 432 14.27 -12.15 16.61
N LYS A 433 14.24 -13.47 16.41
CA LYS A 433 15.46 -14.27 16.19
C LYS A 433 16.21 -13.87 14.92
N LYS A 434 15.50 -13.61 13.81
CA LYS A 434 16.12 -13.13 12.57
C LYS A 434 16.75 -11.74 12.77
N ILE A 435 16.07 -10.86 13.49
CA ILE A 435 16.56 -9.51 13.81
C ILE A 435 17.79 -9.56 14.72
N ASP A 436 17.79 -10.43 15.73
CA ASP A 436 18.95 -10.70 16.58
C ASP A 436 20.16 -11.18 15.76
N ALA A 437 19.94 -12.05 14.77
CA ALA A 437 20.98 -12.50 13.86
C ALA A 437 21.54 -11.35 13.00
N MET A 438 20.66 -10.52 12.43
CA MET A 438 21.05 -9.31 11.67
C MET A 438 21.89 -8.35 12.50
N LEU A 439 21.48 -8.09 13.74
CA LEU A 439 22.21 -7.21 14.67
C LEU A 439 23.58 -7.77 15.06
N LYS A 440 23.80 -9.08 14.94
CA LYS A 440 25.05 -9.77 15.28
C LYS A 440 25.90 -10.11 14.06
N GLU A 441 25.46 -9.78 12.87
CA GLU A 441 26.20 -10.02 11.63
C GLU A 441 27.56 -9.32 11.66
N ASP A 442 28.58 -9.93 11.06
CA ASP A 442 29.90 -9.31 10.97
C ASP A 442 29.84 -8.14 9.98
N GLY A 443 30.49 -7.02 10.32
CA GLY A 443 30.56 -5.84 9.47
C GLY A 443 29.83 -4.62 10.05
N GLU A 444 29.41 -3.74 9.14
CA GLU A 444 28.62 -2.55 9.41
C GLU A 444 27.44 -2.59 8.43
N ASN A 445 26.26 -2.95 8.96
CA ASN A 445 25.07 -3.13 8.16
C ASN A 445 23.92 -2.30 8.73
N THR A 446 23.13 -1.68 7.85
CA THR A 446 21.91 -0.97 8.21
C THR A 446 20.72 -1.61 7.51
N TYR A 447 19.78 -2.15 8.28
CA TYR A 447 18.58 -2.79 7.74
C TYR A 447 17.32 -1.99 8.08
N PHE A 448 16.40 -1.92 7.12
CA PHE A 448 15.05 -1.41 7.36
C PHE A 448 14.07 -2.58 7.42
N ILE A 449 13.24 -2.65 8.45
CA ILE A 449 12.26 -3.73 8.63
C ILE A 449 10.86 -3.14 8.59
N LEU A 450 10.02 -3.70 7.73
CA LEU A 450 8.63 -3.32 7.60
C LEU A 450 7.75 -4.53 7.89
N ILE A 451 7.13 -4.53 9.08
CA ILE A 451 6.23 -5.59 9.55
C ILE A 451 5.00 -4.99 10.18
N GLY A 452 3.90 -5.75 10.24
CA GLY A 452 2.61 -5.28 10.73
C GLY A 452 2.74 -4.62 12.11
N ALA A 453 2.02 -3.51 12.31
CA ALA A 453 2.07 -2.75 13.56
C ALA A 453 1.78 -3.62 14.80
N ALA A 454 0.98 -4.67 14.65
CA ALA A 454 0.69 -5.62 15.71
C ALA A 454 1.88 -6.51 16.13
N HIS A 455 2.89 -6.66 15.28
CA HIS A 455 4.17 -7.32 15.60
C HIS A 455 5.14 -6.40 16.35
N LEU A 456 4.86 -5.10 16.47
CA LEU A 456 5.77 -4.13 17.10
C LEU A 456 5.20 -3.42 18.32
N VAL A 457 3.89 -3.12 18.32
CA VAL A 457 3.26 -2.24 19.29
C VAL A 457 2.98 -2.92 20.65
N PRO A 458 2.43 -4.15 20.72
CA PRO A 458 2.18 -4.82 22.00
C PRO A 458 3.46 -5.10 22.78
N GLU A 459 3.41 -5.07 24.12
CA GLU A 459 4.59 -5.27 24.98
C GLU A 459 5.24 -6.64 24.85
N ASN A 460 4.48 -7.67 24.45
CA ASN A 460 4.94 -9.04 24.25
C ASN A 460 5.29 -9.38 22.80
N SER A 461 5.31 -8.37 21.91
CA SER A 461 5.64 -8.52 20.49
C SER A 461 7.15 -8.45 20.22
N VAL A 462 7.58 -8.35 18.96
CA VAL A 462 8.99 -8.32 18.55
C VAL A 462 9.82 -7.31 19.36
N THR A 463 9.30 -6.09 19.57
CA THR A 463 10.02 -5.06 20.33
C THR A 463 10.26 -5.48 21.79
N GLY A 464 9.28 -6.11 22.43
CA GLY A 464 9.41 -6.66 23.78
C GLY A 464 10.35 -7.85 23.86
N ILE A 465 10.30 -8.74 22.87
CA ILE A 465 11.20 -9.90 22.78
C ILE A 465 12.65 -9.43 22.63
N LEU A 466 12.92 -8.44 21.78
CA LEU A 466 14.26 -7.87 21.58
C LEU A 466 14.77 -7.17 22.85
N LYS A 467 13.91 -6.45 23.59
CA LYS A 467 14.25 -5.90 24.91
C LYS A 467 14.65 -7.00 25.90
N ASN A 468 13.91 -8.10 25.94
CA ASN A 468 14.23 -9.25 26.78
C ASN A 468 15.53 -9.97 26.37
N MET A 469 15.93 -9.85 25.09
CA MET A 469 17.23 -10.31 24.59
C MET A 469 18.39 -9.36 24.96
N GLY A 470 18.11 -8.20 25.55
CA GLY A 470 19.10 -7.24 26.04
C GLY A 470 19.36 -6.06 25.12
N TYR A 471 18.57 -5.88 24.05
CA TYR A 471 18.69 -4.73 23.16
C TYR A 471 17.97 -3.49 23.72
N GLU A 472 18.57 -2.31 23.48
CA GLU A 472 17.87 -1.04 23.65
C GLU A 472 17.03 -0.78 22.39
N VAL A 473 15.71 -0.74 22.55
CA VAL A 473 14.76 -0.48 21.46
C VAL A 473 14.21 0.92 21.64
N LEU A 474 14.70 1.86 20.82
CA LEU A 474 14.35 3.27 20.87
C LEU A 474 13.15 3.56 19.98
N GLU A 475 12.12 4.18 20.53
CA GLU A 475 11.00 4.74 19.76
C GLU A 475 11.40 6.13 19.26
N LYS A 476 11.20 6.42 17.96
CA LYS A 476 11.74 7.59 17.26
C LYS A 476 10.68 8.61 16.86
#